data_AF-A0A8C0ASL2-F1
#
_entry.id   AF-A0A8C0ASL2-F1
#
_cell.length_a   1.000
_cell.length_b   1.000
_cell.length_c   1.000
_cell.angle_alpha   90.00
_cell.angle_beta   90.00
_cell.angle_gamma   90.00
#
_symmetry.space_group_name_H-M   'P 1'
#
loop_
_entity.id
_entity.type
_entity.pdbx_description
1 polymer ?
#
loop_
_entity_poly.entity_id
_entity_poly.type
_entity_poly.pdbx_seq_one_letter_code
_entity_poly.pdbx_strand_id
1 'polypeptide(L)' 'PRTLQMEIPNFGNSILECLNEQRLQGLYCDVSVVVKGHAFKAHRAVLLPAAVQPQSFQQIL' A
#
# COMPACT_ATOMS: atom_id res chain seq x y z
N PRO A 1 20.11 27.19 -2.67
CA PRO A 1 18.63 27.02 -2.69
C PRO A 1 18.11 26.62 -1.30
N ARG A 2 17.24 27.41 -0.66
CA ARG A 2 16.54 26.98 0.57
C ARG A 2 15.39 26.07 0.18
N THR A 3 15.42 24.84 0.65
CA THR A 3 14.27 23.93 0.65
C THR A 3 13.32 24.35 1.77
N LEU A 4 12.05 24.60 1.42
CA LEU A 4 10.98 24.73 2.41
C LEU A 4 10.49 23.32 2.74
N GLN A 5 10.74 22.86 3.97
CA GLN A 5 10.14 21.63 4.47
C GLN A 5 8.71 21.93 4.92
N MET A 6 7.77 21.18 4.37
CA MET A 6 6.38 21.11 4.82
C MET A 6 6.12 19.67 5.23
N GLU A 7 5.66 19.48 6.46
CA GLU A 7 5.23 18.17 6.94
C GLU A 7 3.71 18.07 6.83
N ILE A 8 3.23 17.00 6.20
CA ILE A 8 1.82 16.63 6.20
C ILE A 8 1.68 15.50 7.22
N PRO A 9 1.04 15.75 8.38
CA PRO A 9 0.91 14.73 9.41
C PRO A 9 0.14 13.53 8.85
N ASN A 10 0.56 12.32 9.23
CA ASN A 10 -0.07 11.06 8.85
C ASN A 10 -0.20 10.77 7.35
N PHE A 11 0.49 11.51 6.47
CA PHE A 11 0.37 11.35 5.01
C PHE A 11 0.53 9.90 4.54
N GLY A 12 1.55 9.19 5.03
CA GLY A 12 1.78 7.79 4.67
C GLY A 12 0.62 6.86 5.05
N ASN A 13 0.03 7.07 6.22
CA ASN A 13 -1.08 6.23 6.71
C ASN A 13 -2.34 6.43 5.86
N SER A 14 -2.69 7.68 5.53
CA SER A 14 -3.86 7.97 4.68
C SER A 14 -3.74 7.36 3.29
N ILE A 15 -2.53 7.30 2.72
CA ILE A 15 -2.28 6.63 1.44
C ILE A 15 -2.45 5.11 1.58
N LEU A 16 -1.92 4.51 2.65
CA LEU A 16 -2.02 3.06 2.87
C LEU A 16 -3.47 2.62 3.11
N GLU A 17 -4.27 3.40 3.83
CA GLU A 17 -5.70 3.16 3.99
C GLU A 17 -6.43 3.18 2.64
N CYS A 18 -6.20 4.21 1.82
CA CYS A 18 -6.80 4.31 0.49
C CYS A 18 -6.42 3.12 -0.42
N LEU A 19 -5.14 2.72 -0.42
CA LEU A 19 -4.68 1.57 -1.21
C LEU A 19 -5.32 0.26 -0.73
N ASN A 20 -5.51 0.10 0.58
CA ASN A 20 -6.22 -1.05 1.12
C ASN A 20 -7.69 -1.09 0.67
N GLU A 21 -8.41 0.04 0.72
CA GLU A 21 -9.78 0.13 0.23
C GLU A 21 -9.88 -0.20 -1.26
N GLN A 22 -8.95 0.29 -2.07
CA GLN A 22 -8.88 -0.03 -3.50
C GLN A 22 -8.63 -1.52 -3.72
N ARG A 23 -7.74 -2.13 -2.94
CA ARG A 23 -7.45 -3.58 -3.01
C ARG A 23 -8.68 -4.42 -2.70
N LEU A 24 -9.41 -4.08 -1.62
CA LEU A 24 -10.65 -4.75 -1.23
C LEU A 24 -11.73 -4.65 -2.31
N GLN A 25 -11.77 -3.54 -3.05
CA GLN A 25 -12.67 -3.33 -4.20
C GLN A 25 -12.12 -3.93 -5.51
N GLY A 26 -10.89 -4.44 -5.52
CA GLY A 26 -10.21 -4.95 -6.72
C GLY A 26 -9.83 -3.88 -7.74
N LEU A 27 -9.74 -2.61 -7.32
CA LEU A 27 -9.44 -1.45 -8.15
C LEU A 27 -7.94 -1.21 -8.24
N TYR A 28 -7.48 -0.88 -9.44
CA TYR A 28 -6.09 -0.45 -9.74
C TYR A 28 -4.98 -1.41 -9.28
N CYS A 29 -5.33 -2.64 -8.91
CA CYS A 29 -4.37 -3.68 -8.59
C CYS A 29 -3.64 -4.10 -9.87
N ASP A 30 -2.32 -4.01 -9.86
CA ASP A 30 -1.44 -4.27 -11.00
C ASP A 30 -0.68 -5.60 -10.87
N VAL A 31 -0.84 -6.30 -9.74
CA VAL A 31 -0.26 -7.62 -9.50
C VAL A 31 -1.26 -8.54 -8.80
N SER A 32 -1.11 -9.84 -9.02
CA SER A 32 -1.76 -10.88 -8.24
C SER A 32 -0.73 -11.88 -7.73
N VAL A 33 -0.79 -12.19 -6.44
CA VAL A 33 0.07 -13.19 -5.78
C VAL A 33 -0.75 -14.46 -5.57
N VAL A 34 -0.22 -15.60 -6.00
CA VAL A 34 -0.91 -16.89 -5.84
C VAL A 34 -0.32 -17.64 -4.65
N VAL A 35 -1.16 -17.96 -3.67
CA VAL A 35 -0.79 -18.74 -2.48
C VAL A 35 -1.72 -19.94 -2.38
N LYS A 36 -1.17 -21.16 -2.43
CA LYS A 36 -1.95 -22.42 -2.37
C LYS A 36 -3.13 -22.42 -3.35
N GLY A 37 -2.90 -21.97 -4.58
CA GLY A 37 -3.93 -21.91 -5.64
C GLY A 37 -4.93 -20.75 -5.55
N HIS A 38 -4.86 -19.91 -4.51
CA HIS A 38 -5.72 -18.74 -4.36
C HIS A 38 -4.97 -17.48 -4.81
N ALA A 39 -5.61 -16.66 -5.66
CA ALA A 39 -5.04 -15.42 -6.16
C ALA A 39 -5.48 -14.22 -5.31
N PHE A 40 -4.51 -13.43 -4.84
CA PHE A 40 -4.70 -12.21 -4.07
C PHE A 40 -4.25 -11.02 -4.90
N LYS A 41 -5.16 -10.11 -5.20
CA LYS A 41 -4.84 -8.86 -5.91
C LYS A 41 -4.15 -7.89 -4.95
N ALA A 42 -3.15 -7.16 -5.45
CA ALA A 42 -2.43 -6.16 -4.69
C ALA A 42 -1.85 -5.07 -5.60
N HIS A 43 -1.25 -4.05 -4.98
CA HIS A 43 -0.46 -3.02 -5.65
C HIS A 43 1.03 -3.33 -5.45
N ARG A 44 1.81 -3.43 -6.53
CA ARG A 44 3.24 -3.76 -6.47
C ARG A 44 4.03 -2.82 -5.57
N ALA A 45 3.68 -1.54 -5.58
CA ALA A 45 4.33 -0.52 -4.78
C ALA A 45 4.29 -0.87 -3.28
N VAL A 46 3.21 -1.49 -2.79
CA VAL A 46 3.03 -1.82 -1.37
C VAL A 46 3.66 -3.16 -1.00
N LEU A 47 4.04 -4.01 -1.95
CA LEU A 47 4.78 -5.24 -1.65
C LEU A 47 6.27 -4.98 -1.38
N LEU A 48 6.76 -3.77 -1.64
CA LEU A 48 8.17 -3.41 -1.48
C LEU A 48 8.49 -3.03 -0.03
N PRO A 49 9.61 -3.51 0.55
CA PRO A 49 9.97 -3.26 1.95
C PRO A 49 10.03 -1.77 2.35
N ALA A 50 10.36 -0.88 1.41
CA ALA A 50 10.45 0.55 1.65
C ALA A 50 9.09 1.27 1.72
N ALA A 51 8.01 0.62 1.28
CA ALA A 51 6.69 1.23 1.18
C ALA A 51 5.77 0.91 2.38
N VAL A 52 6.14 -0.07 3.21
CA VAL A 52 5.25 -0.58 4.27
C VAL A 52 5.76 -0.18 5.65
N GLN A 53 4.98 0.64 6.34
CA GLN A 53 5.11 0.76 7.80
C GLN A 53 4.76 -0.60 8.43
N PRO A 54 5.50 -1.08 9.45
CA PRO A 54 5.32 -2.44 10.00
C PRO A 54 3.88 -2.78 10.42
N GLN A 55 3.09 -1.77 10.77
CA GLN A 55 1.69 -1.91 11.23
C GLN A 55 0.70 -2.17 10.08
N SER A 56 1.08 -1.89 8.83
CA SER A 56 0.19 -1.96 7.65
C SER A 56 0.27 -3.29 6.91
N PHE A 57 1.25 -4.14 7.23
CA PHE A 57 1.49 -5.43 6.56
C PHE A 57 0.29 -6.40 6.66
N GLN A 58 -0.46 -6.34 7.76
CA GLN A 58 -1.61 -7.23 8.00
C GLN A 58 -2.88 -6.81 7.25
N GLN A 59 -2.93 -5.57 6.73
CA GLN A 59 -4.10 -5.08 6.03
C GLN A 59 -4.02 -5.20 4.52
N ILE A 60 -2.86 -5.47 3.91
CA ILE A 60 -2.67 -5.37 2.45
C ILE A 60 -2.32 -6.72 1.79
N LEU A 61 -1.97 -7.73 2.59
CA LEU A 61 -2.00 -9.14 2.20
C LEU A 61 -3.36 -9.75 2.57
#